data_AF-A0A8S9LDJ8-F1
#
_entry.id   AF-A0A8S9LDJ8-F1
#
_cell.length_a   1.000
_cell.length_b   1.000
_cell.length_c   1.000
_cell.angle_alpha   90.00
_cell.angle_beta   90.00
_cell.angle_gamma   90.00
#
_symmetry.space_group_name_H-M   'P 1'
#
loop_
_entity.id
_entity.type
_entity.pdbx_description
1 polymer ?
#
loop_
_entity_poly.entity_id
_entity_poly.type
_entity_poly.pdbx_seq_one_letter_code
_entity_poly.pdbx_strand_id
1 'polypeptide(L)'
;MEAFNEYVVTMEDHVAASRNDKEIEIIGSEIKRLSKELEATKREGREDAENIEALTEDWKRVHLENKALESQMVAQRARIVALEVERDRDVRRASRIAHRDIAATHREVLESLKDRWARKKNETSAEIRLQEVVANIDLLIELKDGGLTVDAELARLKEMERDCADLLASATVPDWSISELDLPQVSDDSVDQVGGSSVPDDSASS
;
A
#
# COMPACT_ATOMS: atom_id res chain seq x y z
N MET A 1 -65.93 98.72 38.52
CA MET A 1 -65.23 98.42 37.24
C MET A 1 -63.71 98.34 37.43
N GLU A 2 -63.09 99.15 38.29
CA GLU A 2 -61.62 99.12 38.51
C GLU A 2 -61.05 97.77 38.99
N ALA A 3 -61.67 97.11 39.99
CA ALA A 3 -61.16 95.85 40.52
C ALA A 3 -61.15 94.68 39.50
N PHE A 4 -62.04 94.72 38.50
CA PHE A 4 -62.06 93.71 37.44
C PHE A 4 -60.96 93.97 36.40
N ASN A 5 -60.69 95.24 36.07
CA ASN A 5 -59.58 95.59 35.18
C ASN A 5 -58.22 95.28 35.81
N GLU A 6 -58.04 95.51 37.11
CA GLU A 6 -56.79 95.21 37.80
C GLU A 6 -56.53 93.69 37.90
N TYR A 7 -57.59 92.90 38.08
CA TYR A 7 -57.50 91.42 38.02
C TYR A 7 -57.17 90.92 36.61
N VAL A 8 -57.77 91.51 35.56
CA VAL A 8 -57.47 91.14 34.17
C VAL A 8 -56.03 91.48 33.80
N VAL A 9 -55.54 92.68 34.14
CA VAL A 9 -54.15 93.09 33.87
C VAL A 9 -53.15 92.25 34.64
N THR A 10 -53.41 91.95 35.92
CA THR A 10 -52.52 91.07 36.70
C THR A 10 -52.51 89.64 36.18
N MET A 11 -53.64 89.10 35.72
CA MET A 11 -53.70 87.78 35.09
C MET A 11 -53.03 87.78 33.71
N GLU A 12 -53.17 88.83 32.91
CA GLU A 12 -52.51 88.98 31.62
C GLU A 12 -50.99 89.12 31.77
N ASP A 13 -50.50 89.91 32.73
CA ASP A 13 -49.08 90.00 33.07
C ASP A 13 -48.54 88.68 33.63
N HIS A 14 -49.32 87.94 34.42
CA HIS A 14 -48.92 86.64 34.96
C HIS A 14 -48.93 85.52 33.91
N VAL A 15 -49.77 85.64 32.88
CA VAL A 15 -49.77 84.77 31.68
C VAL A 15 -48.61 85.14 30.75
N ALA A 16 -48.36 86.43 30.53
CA ALA A 16 -47.27 86.93 29.69
C ALA A 16 -45.88 86.73 30.32
N ALA A 17 -45.76 86.80 31.65
CA ALA A 17 -44.55 86.49 32.41
C ALA A 17 -44.42 84.99 32.73
N SER A 18 -45.44 84.18 32.43
CA SER A 18 -45.41 82.74 32.68
C SER A 18 -44.37 82.08 31.76
N ARG A 19 -43.39 81.40 32.38
CA ARG A 19 -42.36 80.61 31.70
C ARG A 19 -42.90 79.44 30.87
N ASN A 20 -44.20 79.20 30.91
CA ASN A 20 -44.84 78.02 30.37
C ASN A 20 -44.68 77.91 28.84
N ASP A 21 -44.75 79.00 28.08
CA ASP A 21 -44.65 78.92 26.60
C ASP A 21 -43.27 78.47 26.13
N LYS A 22 -42.21 78.96 26.78
CA LYS A 22 -40.82 78.60 26.47
C LYS A 22 -40.50 77.16 26.90
N GLU A 23 -41.06 76.72 28.02
CA GLU A 23 -40.98 75.33 28.49
C GLU A 23 -41.73 74.38 27.55
N ILE A 24 -42.92 74.77 27.06
CA ILE A 24 -43.70 74.02 26.06
C ILE A 24 -42.93 73.90 24.75
N GLU A 25 -42.26 74.94 24.28
CA GLU A 25 -41.45 74.92 23.06
C GLU A 25 -40.22 73.98 23.18
N ILE A 26 -39.54 73.99 24.34
CA ILE A 26 -38.43 73.08 24.65
C ILE A 26 -38.91 71.63 24.68
N ILE A 27 -40.02 71.36 25.38
CA ILE A 27 -40.62 70.03 25.47
C ILE A 27 -41.06 69.54 24.08
N GLY A 28 -41.69 70.40 23.27
CA GLY A 28 -42.09 70.07 21.91
C GLY A 28 -40.90 69.72 21.01
N SER A 29 -39.80 70.46 21.13
CA SER A 29 -38.55 70.19 20.40
C SER A 29 -37.92 68.86 20.82
N GLU A 30 -37.95 68.54 22.11
CA GLU A 30 -37.44 67.29 22.66
C GLU A 30 -38.30 66.08 22.25
N ILE A 31 -39.64 66.20 22.29
CA ILE A 31 -40.55 65.18 21.78
C ILE A 31 -40.25 64.89 20.31
N LYS A 32 -40.00 65.92 19.49
CA LYS A 32 -39.67 65.76 18.08
C LYS A 32 -38.31 65.08 17.86
N ARG A 33 -37.31 65.38 18.69
CA ARG A 33 -36.00 64.71 18.67
C ARG A 33 -36.14 63.23 19.04
N LEU A 34 -36.77 62.95 20.18
CA LEU A 34 -37.01 61.59 20.67
C LEU A 34 -37.85 60.77 19.69
N SER A 35 -38.83 61.38 19.02
CA SER A 35 -39.63 60.69 17.99
C SER A 35 -38.78 60.26 16.79
N LYS A 36 -37.82 61.08 16.36
CA LYS A 36 -36.90 60.72 15.27
C LYS A 36 -35.93 59.61 15.69
N GLU A 37 -35.42 59.67 16.91
CA GLU A 37 -34.55 58.64 17.47
C GLU A 37 -35.28 57.29 17.59
N LEU A 38 -36.54 57.30 18.04
CA LEU A 38 -37.37 56.10 18.09
C LEU A 38 -37.58 55.47 16.70
N GLU A 39 -37.83 56.27 15.68
CA GLU A 39 -37.96 55.76 14.30
C GLU A 39 -36.62 55.27 13.72
N ALA A 40 -35.49 55.82 14.17
CA ALA A 40 -34.17 55.32 13.79
C ALA A 40 -33.87 53.96 14.42
N THR A 41 -34.06 53.83 15.74
CA THR A 41 -33.84 52.56 16.46
C THR A 41 -34.80 51.47 16.00
N LYS A 42 -36.04 51.82 15.64
CA LYS A 42 -37.00 50.87 15.06
C LYS A 42 -36.62 50.36 13.67
N ARG A 43 -35.86 51.15 12.89
CA ARG A 43 -35.35 50.71 11.59
C ARG A 43 -34.14 49.79 11.78
N GLU A 44 -33.21 50.19 12.63
CA GLU A 44 -32.03 49.40 12.99
C GLU A 44 -32.44 48.04 13.57
N GLY A 45 -33.38 48.00 14.52
CA GLY A 45 -33.88 46.75 15.08
C GLY A 45 -34.61 45.85 14.07
N ARG A 46 -35.12 46.40 12.95
CA ARG A 46 -35.65 45.59 11.85
C ARG A 46 -34.54 44.99 10.99
N GLU A 47 -33.52 45.79 10.67
CA GLU A 47 -32.34 45.33 9.93
C GLU A 47 -31.58 44.25 10.70
N ASP A 48 -31.41 44.42 12.02
CA ASP A 48 -30.81 43.41 12.89
C ASP A 48 -31.62 42.11 12.92
N ALA A 49 -32.95 42.20 12.94
CA ALA A 49 -33.82 41.01 12.92
C ALA A 49 -33.68 40.25 11.59
N GLU A 50 -33.65 40.96 10.46
CA GLU A 50 -33.42 40.37 9.13
C GLU A 50 -32.02 39.71 9.04
N ASN A 51 -30.98 40.36 9.57
CA ASN A 51 -29.63 39.81 9.61
C ASN A 51 -29.54 38.54 10.47
N ILE A 52 -30.21 38.51 11.62
CA ILE A 52 -30.26 37.34 12.50
C ILE A 52 -30.98 36.18 11.82
N GLU A 53 -32.07 36.44 11.11
CA GLU A 53 -32.81 35.42 10.36
C GLU A 53 -31.92 34.81 9.25
N ALA A 54 -31.28 35.65 8.44
CA ALA A 54 -30.37 35.20 7.39
C ALA A 54 -29.21 34.34 7.93
N LEU A 55 -28.55 34.79 9.00
CA LEU A 55 -27.48 34.02 9.66
C LEU A 55 -27.97 32.68 10.22
N THR A 56 -29.21 32.64 10.72
CA THR A 56 -29.82 31.41 11.23
C THR A 56 -30.07 30.40 10.11
N GLU A 57 -30.50 30.85 8.93
CA GLU A 57 -30.69 29.99 7.76
C GLU A 57 -29.36 29.45 7.23
N ASP A 58 -28.34 30.31 7.12
CA ASP A 58 -27.01 29.90 6.68
C ASP A 58 -26.36 28.91 7.65
N TRP A 59 -26.52 29.13 8.95
CA TRP A 59 -26.06 28.17 9.96
C TRP A 59 -26.71 26.79 9.79
N LYS A 60 -28.03 26.74 9.53
CA LYS A 60 -28.74 25.47 9.28
C LYS A 60 -28.22 24.77 8.02
N ARG A 61 -27.96 25.52 6.94
CA ARG A 61 -27.40 24.99 5.70
C ARG A 61 -26.03 24.36 5.92
N VAL A 62 -25.11 25.12 6.51
CA VAL A 62 -23.75 24.66 6.81
C VAL A 62 -23.76 23.45 7.74
N HIS A 63 -24.65 23.42 8.74
CA HIS A 63 -24.80 22.27 9.61
C HIS A 63 -25.21 21.00 8.87
N LEU A 64 -26.15 21.09 7.92
CA LEU A 64 -26.56 19.96 7.09
C LEU A 64 -25.44 19.49 6.15
N GLU A 65 -24.71 20.42 5.53
CA GLU A 65 -23.57 20.11 4.68
C GLU A 65 -22.46 19.41 5.45
N ASN A 66 -22.13 19.90 6.66
CA ASN A 66 -21.15 19.26 7.54
C ASN A 66 -21.55 17.81 7.87
N LYS A 67 -22.84 17.58 8.19
CA LYS A 67 -23.34 16.23 8.47
C LYS A 67 -23.26 15.30 7.24
N ALA A 68 -23.47 15.83 6.04
CA ALA A 68 -23.32 15.10 4.79
C ALA A 68 -21.85 14.75 4.53
N LEU A 69 -20.93 15.69 4.74
CA LEU A 69 -19.49 15.48 4.60
C LEU A 69 -18.95 14.47 5.61
N GLU A 70 -19.40 14.51 6.86
CA GLU A 70 -19.06 13.49 7.87
C GLU A 70 -19.45 12.08 7.39
N SER A 71 -20.66 11.95 6.86
CA SER A 71 -21.15 10.67 6.32
C SER A 71 -20.32 10.20 5.13
N GLN A 72 -19.95 11.13 4.22
CA GLN A 72 -19.09 10.83 3.10
C GLN A 72 -17.68 10.42 3.55
N MET A 73 -17.11 11.08 4.55
CA MET A 73 -15.80 10.77 5.09
C MET A 73 -15.79 9.38 5.74
N VAL A 74 -16.82 9.00 6.48
CA VAL A 74 -16.98 7.64 7.03
C VAL A 74 -17.06 6.60 5.90
N ALA A 75 -17.85 6.87 4.86
CA ALA A 75 -17.96 5.97 3.72
C ALA A 75 -16.63 5.82 2.96
N GLN A 76 -15.87 6.92 2.79
CA GLN A 76 -14.54 6.87 2.17
C GLN A 76 -13.54 6.10 3.03
N ARG A 77 -13.53 6.31 4.35
CA ARG A 77 -12.69 5.53 5.27
C ARG A 77 -12.99 4.04 5.17
N ALA A 78 -14.27 3.65 5.11
CA ALA A 78 -14.66 2.26 4.91
C ALA A 78 -14.17 1.70 3.57
N ARG A 79 -14.21 2.49 2.49
CA ARG A 79 -13.67 2.09 1.18
C ARG A 79 -12.16 1.89 1.20
N ILE A 80 -11.41 2.77 1.88
CA ILE A 80 -9.95 2.65 2.02
C ILE A 80 -9.61 1.33 2.71
N VAL A 81 -10.24 1.05 3.87
CA VAL A 81 -10.03 -0.20 4.60
C VAL A 81 -10.36 -1.43 3.75
N ALA A 82 -11.44 -1.39 2.98
CA ALA A 82 -11.81 -2.50 2.09
C ALA A 82 -10.75 -2.74 1.00
N LEU A 83 -10.21 -1.68 0.40
CA LEU A 83 -9.17 -1.76 -0.62
C LEU A 83 -7.84 -2.27 -0.06
N GLU A 84 -7.45 -1.84 1.15
CA GLU A 84 -6.24 -2.34 1.82
C GLU A 84 -6.31 -3.85 2.06
N VAL A 85 -7.46 -4.35 2.53
CA VAL A 85 -7.66 -5.78 2.74
C VAL A 85 -7.60 -6.56 1.43
N GLU A 86 -8.16 -6.04 0.34
CA GLU A 86 -8.10 -6.73 -0.96
C GLU A 86 -6.68 -6.76 -1.52
N ARG A 87 -5.96 -5.63 -1.46
CA ARG A 87 -4.54 -5.57 -1.82
C ARG A 87 -3.73 -6.62 -1.05
N ASP A 88 -3.94 -6.75 0.26
CA ASP A 88 -3.23 -7.74 1.08
C ASP A 88 -3.60 -9.18 0.71
N ARG A 89 -4.82 -9.42 0.21
CA ARG A 89 -5.19 -10.73 -0.35
C ARG A 89 -4.47 -10.99 -1.66
N ASP A 90 -4.41 -10.00 -2.54
CA ASP A 90 -3.70 -10.10 -3.83
C ASP A 90 -2.21 -10.36 -3.65
N VAL A 91 -1.54 -9.60 -2.78
CA VAL A 91 -0.11 -9.82 -2.45
C VAL A 91 0.13 -11.24 -1.95
N ARG A 92 -0.72 -11.74 -1.04
CA ARG A 92 -0.62 -13.12 -0.55
C ARG A 92 -0.90 -14.17 -1.63
N ARG A 93 -1.82 -13.90 -2.57
CA ARG A 93 -2.08 -14.79 -3.72
C ARG A 93 -0.86 -14.83 -4.65
N ALA A 94 -0.33 -13.68 -5.02
CA ALA A 94 0.83 -13.55 -5.91
C ALA A 94 2.08 -14.21 -5.31
N SER A 95 2.37 -13.95 -4.03
CA SER A 95 3.49 -14.60 -3.33
C SER A 95 3.39 -16.12 -3.35
N ARG A 96 2.21 -16.69 -3.08
CA ARG A 96 2.01 -18.15 -3.16
C ARG A 96 2.21 -18.71 -4.56
N ILE A 97 1.87 -17.96 -5.61
CA ILE A 97 2.10 -18.38 -7.00
C ILE A 97 3.60 -18.37 -7.29
N ALA A 98 4.30 -17.27 -7.02
CA ALA A 98 5.74 -17.16 -7.21
C ALA A 98 6.54 -18.25 -6.48
N HIS A 99 6.18 -18.56 -5.23
CA HIS A 99 6.82 -19.67 -4.50
C HIS A 99 6.58 -21.04 -5.15
N ARG A 100 5.38 -21.29 -5.71
CA ARG A 100 5.11 -22.54 -6.42
C ARG A 100 5.90 -22.62 -7.72
N ASP A 101 6.03 -21.52 -8.44
CA ASP A 101 6.78 -21.47 -9.70
C ASP A 101 8.26 -21.75 -9.44
N ILE A 102 8.88 -21.12 -8.44
CA ILE A 102 10.26 -21.39 -8.02
C ILE A 102 10.43 -22.85 -7.59
N ALA A 103 9.48 -23.41 -6.82
CA ALA A 103 9.54 -24.81 -6.41
C ALA A 103 9.40 -25.77 -7.61
N ALA A 104 8.63 -25.39 -8.63
CA ALA A 104 8.50 -26.17 -9.86
C ALA A 104 9.81 -26.16 -10.65
N THR A 105 10.45 -24.99 -10.84
CA THR A 105 11.73 -24.91 -11.54
C THR A 105 12.82 -25.70 -10.84
N HIS A 106 12.90 -25.65 -9.50
CA HIS A 106 13.85 -26.48 -8.75
C HIS A 106 13.58 -27.97 -8.92
N ARG A 107 12.30 -28.38 -8.95
CA ARG A 107 11.93 -29.79 -9.16
C ARG A 107 12.38 -30.29 -10.52
N GLU A 108 12.20 -29.50 -11.57
CA GLU A 108 12.64 -29.85 -12.93
C GLU A 108 14.16 -30.03 -13.00
N VAL A 109 14.92 -29.10 -12.39
CA VAL A 109 16.38 -29.22 -12.28
C VAL A 109 16.77 -30.53 -11.56
N LEU A 110 16.12 -30.84 -10.44
CA LEU A 110 16.41 -32.07 -9.69
C LEU A 110 16.08 -33.35 -10.47
N GLU A 111 14.97 -33.38 -11.21
CA GLU A 111 14.65 -34.56 -12.04
C GLU A 111 15.65 -34.70 -13.19
N SER A 112 16.04 -33.59 -13.83
CA SER A 112 17.08 -33.61 -14.86
C SER A 112 18.42 -34.13 -14.33
N LEU A 113 18.77 -33.77 -13.09
CA LEU A 113 20.00 -34.20 -12.43
C LEU A 113 19.95 -35.71 -12.12
N LYS A 114 18.79 -36.20 -11.69
CA LYS A 114 18.56 -37.62 -11.43
C LYS A 114 18.68 -38.46 -12.70
N ASP A 115 18.13 -37.99 -13.81
CA ASP A 115 18.28 -38.65 -15.12
C ASP A 115 19.74 -38.65 -15.59
N ARG A 116 20.46 -37.54 -15.42
CA ARG A 116 21.90 -37.45 -15.72
C ARG A 116 22.71 -38.42 -14.85
N TRP A 117 22.40 -38.53 -13.56
CA TRP A 117 23.05 -39.48 -12.64
C TRP A 117 22.84 -40.93 -13.10
N ALA A 118 21.62 -41.28 -13.52
CA ALA A 118 21.33 -42.60 -14.06
C ALA A 118 22.15 -42.90 -15.33
N ARG A 119 22.28 -41.93 -16.25
CA ARG A 119 23.13 -42.07 -17.44
C ARG A 119 24.61 -42.28 -17.08
N LYS A 120 25.13 -41.51 -16.12
CA LYS A 120 26.54 -41.65 -15.68
C LYS A 120 26.81 -43.02 -15.05
N LYS A 121 25.85 -43.55 -14.29
CA LYS A 121 25.95 -44.91 -13.77
C LYS A 121 26.07 -45.95 -14.91
N ASN A 122 25.33 -45.78 -16.00
CA ASN A 122 25.44 -46.67 -17.15
C ASN A 122 26.78 -46.52 -17.87
N GLU A 123 27.27 -45.28 -18.07
CA GLU A 123 28.59 -44.99 -18.63
C GLU A 123 29.70 -45.68 -17.85
N THR A 124 29.75 -45.46 -16.52
CA THR A 124 30.75 -46.12 -15.65
C THR A 124 30.64 -47.64 -15.68
N SER A 125 29.42 -48.19 -15.80
CA SER A 125 29.23 -49.65 -15.91
C SER A 125 29.74 -50.19 -17.25
N ALA A 126 29.57 -49.45 -18.35
CA ALA A 126 30.11 -49.80 -19.66
C ALA A 126 31.64 -49.68 -19.69
N GLU A 127 32.18 -48.64 -19.05
CA GLU A 127 33.62 -48.42 -18.91
C GLU A 127 34.29 -49.55 -18.12
N ILE A 128 33.71 -49.95 -16.98
CA ILE A 128 34.21 -51.09 -16.19
C ILE A 128 34.24 -52.37 -17.05
N ARG A 129 33.15 -52.66 -17.77
CA ARG A 129 33.11 -53.84 -18.66
C ARG A 129 34.18 -53.79 -19.75
N LEU A 130 34.39 -52.64 -20.38
CA LEU A 130 35.45 -52.47 -21.38
C LEU A 130 36.82 -52.73 -20.75
N GLN A 131 37.10 -52.15 -19.58
CA GLN A 131 38.36 -52.35 -18.86
C GLN A 131 38.59 -53.82 -18.49
N GLU A 132 37.55 -54.55 -18.05
CA GLU A 132 37.63 -55.99 -17.78
C GLU A 132 37.98 -56.80 -19.03
N VAL A 133 37.36 -56.50 -20.17
CA VAL A 133 37.65 -57.20 -21.44
C VAL A 133 39.07 -56.91 -21.92
N VAL A 134 39.51 -55.66 -21.84
CA VAL A 134 40.89 -55.26 -22.17
C VAL A 134 41.91 -55.98 -21.28
N ALA A 135 41.69 -55.99 -19.96
CA ALA A 135 42.58 -56.69 -19.03
C ALA A 135 42.64 -58.21 -19.29
N ASN A 136 41.51 -58.82 -19.65
CA ASN A 136 41.47 -60.24 -20.04
C ASN A 136 42.22 -60.50 -21.35
N ILE A 137 42.14 -59.58 -22.33
CA ILE A 137 42.92 -59.67 -23.57
C ILE A 137 44.41 -59.59 -23.26
N ASP A 138 44.83 -58.63 -22.44
CA ASP A 138 46.23 -58.48 -22.03
C ASP A 138 46.76 -59.76 -21.37
N LEU A 139 45.99 -60.35 -20.45
CA LEU A 139 46.34 -61.62 -19.81
C LEU A 139 46.45 -62.78 -20.81
N LEU A 140 45.54 -62.87 -21.79
CA LEU A 140 45.62 -63.90 -22.84
C LEU A 140 46.84 -63.69 -23.74
N ILE A 141 47.23 -62.44 -24.01
CA ILE A 141 48.47 -62.14 -24.76
C ILE A 141 49.67 -62.69 -23.98
N GLU A 142 49.77 -62.44 -22.67
CA GLU A 142 50.84 -62.98 -21.83
C GLU A 142 50.87 -64.51 -21.80
N LEU A 143 49.70 -65.18 -21.70
CA LEU A 143 49.62 -66.64 -21.71
C LEU A 143 50.02 -67.23 -23.07
N LYS A 144 49.64 -66.57 -24.17
CA LYS A 144 50.03 -66.96 -25.52
C LYS A 144 51.55 -66.90 -25.70
N ASP A 145 52.19 -65.86 -25.17
CA ASP A 145 53.65 -65.71 -25.20
C ASP A 145 54.35 -66.82 -24.38
N GLY A 146 53.67 -67.37 -23.38
CA GLY A 146 54.07 -68.56 -22.63
C GLY A 146 53.87 -69.91 -23.35
N GLY A 147 53.38 -69.91 -24.61
CA GLY A 147 53.21 -71.10 -25.43
C GLY A 147 51.84 -71.80 -25.34
N LEU A 148 50.86 -71.18 -24.66
CA LEU A 148 49.47 -71.68 -24.68
C LEU A 148 48.76 -71.29 -25.99
N THR A 149 47.94 -72.20 -26.52
CA THR A 149 47.11 -71.95 -27.70
C THR A 149 45.79 -71.27 -27.28
N VAL A 150 45.73 -69.93 -27.38
CA VAL A 150 44.56 -69.13 -26.96
C VAL A 150 43.96 -68.24 -28.07
N ASP A 151 44.37 -68.42 -29.33
CA ASP A 151 44.02 -67.52 -30.44
C ASP A 151 42.51 -67.40 -30.71
N ALA A 152 41.75 -68.49 -30.58
CA ALA A 152 40.31 -68.47 -30.78
C ALA A 152 39.58 -67.60 -29.74
N GLU A 153 39.98 -67.72 -28.47
CA GLU A 153 39.40 -66.92 -27.39
C GLU A 153 39.82 -65.46 -27.50
N LEU A 154 41.07 -65.20 -27.90
CA LEU A 154 41.57 -63.84 -28.13
C LEU A 154 40.80 -63.15 -29.27
N ALA A 155 40.48 -63.86 -30.35
CA ALA A 155 39.63 -63.33 -31.42
C ALA A 155 38.23 -62.98 -30.92
N ARG A 156 37.63 -63.86 -30.10
CA ARG A 156 36.31 -63.64 -29.48
C ARG A 156 36.31 -62.43 -28.54
N LEU A 157 37.34 -62.28 -27.70
CA LEU A 157 37.45 -61.13 -26.79
C LEU A 157 37.67 -59.81 -27.54
N LYS A 158 38.44 -59.80 -28.63
CA LYS A 158 38.61 -58.60 -29.47
C LYS A 158 37.33 -58.15 -30.18
N GLU A 159 36.43 -59.07 -30.49
CA GLU A 159 35.09 -58.71 -30.96
C GLU A 159 34.27 -58.08 -29.83
N MET A 160 34.27 -58.70 -28.65
CA MET A 160 33.57 -58.17 -27.48
C MET A 160 34.14 -56.82 -26.99
N GLU A 161 35.44 -56.57 -27.15
CA GLU A 161 36.09 -55.28 -26.86
C GLU A 161 35.48 -54.18 -27.73
N ARG A 162 35.27 -54.44 -29.03
CA ARG A 162 34.63 -53.51 -29.94
C ARG A 162 33.18 -53.25 -29.53
N ASP A 163 32.43 -54.30 -29.22
CA ASP A 163 31.05 -54.17 -28.74
C ASP A 163 30.97 -53.35 -27.44
N CYS A 164 31.88 -53.58 -26.50
CA CYS A 164 31.96 -52.80 -25.25
C CYS A 164 32.37 -51.35 -25.49
N ALA A 165 33.28 -51.08 -26.43
CA ALA A 165 33.69 -49.74 -26.80
C ALA A 165 32.53 -48.96 -27.45
N ASP A 166 31.74 -49.61 -28.32
CA ASP A 166 30.55 -49.02 -28.92
C ASP A 166 29.46 -48.71 -27.88
N LEU A 167 29.28 -49.60 -26.90
CA LEU A 167 28.38 -49.36 -25.76
C LEU A 167 28.86 -48.18 -24.90
N LEU A 168 30.16 -48.07 -24.64
CA LEU A 168 30.73 -46.95 -23.90
C LEU A 168 30.51 -45.63 -24.66
N ALA A 169 30.83 -45.59 -25.95
CA ALA A 169 30.64 -44.42 -26.80
C ALA A 169 29.16 -43.97 -26.84
N SER A 170 28.23 -44.94 -26.83
CA SER A 170 26.80 -44.66 -26.77
C SER A 170 26.33 -44.17 -25.40
N ALA A 171 27.04 -44.53 -24.33
CA ALA A 171 26.72 -44.16 -22.96
C ALA A 171 27.43 -42.89 -22.48
N THR A 172 28.42 -42.39 -23.22
CA THR A 172 29.20 -41.19 -22.87
C THR A 172 28.30 -40.00 -22.60
N VAL A 173 28.42 -39.42 -21.41
CA VAL A 173 27.65 -38.24 -20.99
C VAL A 173 28.51 -36.98 -21.14
N PRO A 174 27.95 -35.85 -21.60
CA PRO A 174 28.65 -34.55 -21.62
C PRO A 174 29.13 -34.09 -20.23
N ASP A 175 30.03 -33.11 -20.22
CA ASP A 175 30.72 -32.60 -19.02
C ASP A 175 29.77 -32.12 -17.89
N TRP A 176 30.21 -32.35 -16.65
CA TRP A 176 29.45 -32.18 -15.39
C TRP A 176 29.40 -30.75 -14.84
N SER A 177 29.53 -29.74 -15.69
CA SER A 177 29.68 -28.37 -15.21
C SER A 177 28.38 -27.86 -14.58
N ILE A 178 28.44 -27.46 -13.31
CA ILE A 178 27.31 -26.88 -12.56
C ILE A 178 26.78 -25.61 -13.25
N SER A 179 27.64 -24.90 -13.98
CA SER A 179 27.29 -23.74 -14.80
C SER A 179 26.36 -24.05 -15.98
N GLU A 180 26.17 -25.32 -16.32
CA GLU A 180 25.27 -25.77 -17.38
C GLU A 180 23.88 -26.18 -16.84
N LEU A 181 23.68 -26.11 -15.51
CA LEU A 181 22.34 -26.23 -14.94
C LEU A 181 21.61 -24.90 -15.05
N ASP A 182 20.39 -24.93 -15.56
CA ASP A 182 19.44 -23.80 -15.57
C ASP A 182 18.90 -23.55 -14.15
N LEU A 183 19.77 -23.07 -13.26
CA LEU A 183 19.39 -22.75 -11.89
C LEU A 183 18.49 -21.52 -11.89
N PRO A 184 17.34 -21.57 -11.19
CA PRO A 184 16.48 -20.40 -11.07
C PRO A 184 17.24 -19.28 -10.35
N GLN A 185 17.18 -18.08 -10.94
CA GLN A 185 17.82 -16.89 -10.40
C GLN A 185 17.04 -16.40 -9.17
N VAL A 186 17.52 -16.74 -7.99
CA VAL A 186 17.07 -16.14 -6.73
C VAL A 186 17.83 -14.83 -6.55
N SER A 187 17.10 -13.70 -6.62
CA SER A 187 17.64 -12.40 -6.22
C SER A 187 17.65 -12.31 -4.70
N ASP A 188 18.84 -12.14 -4.11
CA ASP A 188 19.04 -12.02 -2.66
C ASP A 188 18.49 -10.70 -2.07
N ASP A 189 18.04 -9.75 -2.90
CA ASP A 189 17.64 -8.39 -2.48
C ASP A 189 16.28 -8.32 -1.75
N SER A 190 15.59 -9.44 -1.50
CA SER A 190 14.26 -9.46 -0.89
C SER A 190 14.24 -9.70 0.64
N VAL A 191 15.39 -9.92 1.27
CA VAL A 191 15.49 -10.08 2.72
C VAL A 191 16.01 -8.78 3.33
N ASP A 192 15.08 -7.90 3.72
CA ASP A 192 15.19 -6.93 4.83
C ASP A 192 14.34 -5.69 4.55
N GLN A 193 13.08 -5.63 5.03
CA GLN A 193 12.38 -4.39 5.41
C GLN A 193 11.18 -4.61 6.37
N VAL A 194 11.17 -5.71 7.15
CA VAL A 194 10.19 -5.91 8.24
C VAL A 194 10.96 -6.16 9.53
N GLY A 195 11.45 -5.09 10.14
CA GLY A 195 12.16 -5.19 11.41
C GLY A 195 12.79 -3.88 11.86
N GLY A 196 11.98 -2.96 12.41
CA GLY A 196 12.54 -1.75 13.02
C GLY A 196 11.55 -0.61 13.22
N SER A 197 10.45 -0.85 13.92
CA SER A 197 9.70 0.23 14.57
C SER A 197 10.53 0.74 15.75
N SER A 198 11.42 1.70 15.50
CA SER A 198 12.06 2.46 16.57
C SER A 198 11.22 3.70 16.88
N VAL A 199 10.32 3.56 17.85
CA VAL A 199 9.80 4.69 18.61
C VAL A 199 10.97 5.26 19.42
N PRO A 200 11.25 6.58 19.40
CA PRO A 200 12.21 7.16 20.32
C PRO A 200 11.55 7.30 21.70
N ASP A 201 12.16 6.66 22.70
CA ASP A 201 11.88 6.88 24.12
C ASP A 201 12.37 8.28 24.51
N ASP A 202 11.44 9.24 24.63
CA ASP A 202 11.71 10.51 25.30
C ASP A 202 11.62 10.30 26.81
N SER A 203 12.70 9.76 27.38
CA SER A 203 13.01 9.90 28.80
C SER A 203 14.09 10.96 28.97
N ALA A 204 13.66 12.22 29.14
CA ALA A 204 14.50 13.27 29.70
C ALA A 204 13.97 13.63 31.09
N SER A 205 14.70 13.21 32.11
CA SER A 205 14.61 13.77 33.45
C SER A 205 15.12 15.20 33.45
N SER A 206 14.30 16.14 33.93
CA SER A 206 14.64 17.16 34.93
C SER A 206 13.41 17.95 35.35
#